data_AF-A0A8H6GMD9-F1
#
_entry.id   AF-A0A8H6GMD9-F1
#
_cell.length_a   1.000
_cell.length_b   1.000
_cell.length_c   1.000
_cell.angle_alpha   90.00
_cell.angle_beta   90.00
_cell.angle_gamma   90.00
#
_symmetry.space_group_name_H-M   'P 1'
#
loop_
_entity.id
_entity.type
_entity.pdbx_description
1 polymer ?
#
loop_
_entity_poly.entity_id
_entity_poly.type
_entity_poly.pdbx_seq_one_letter_code
_entity_poly.pdbx_strand_id
1 'polypeptide(L)'
;MAMNPGEQTGVIISTAVVALLTGYAFGIYTIRGYLIPPSLFEERRRNIHDPVESDESDIDEDDTVLDHAPNWANGADADKRQGLKNVEKEKEPVLKDNGEECKLVLVVRTDLGMTKGKIAAQCSHATLACYKALSRAPSNSPLSKILKRWERLGQAKIAVQVKSQDEMLELRRKARSLGITAEVIQDAGRTQIEAGSMTVLGVGPAPRSLVDQVTGGLKLL
;
A
#
# COMPACT_ATOMS: atom_id res chain seq x y z
N MET A 1 52.04 -11.27 -28.57
CA MET A 1 52.17 -12.63 -28.00
C MET A 1 50.78 -13.03 -27.55
N ALA A 2 50.12 -13.99 -28.22
CA ALA A 2 48.76 -14.40 -27.85
C ALA A 2 48.83 -15.28 -26.59
N MET A 3 48.02 -14.95 -25.58
CA MET A 3 47.98 -15.71 -24.33
C MET A 3 47.33 -17.07 -24.55
N ASN A 4 47.87 -18.08 -23.89
CA ASN A 4 47.42 -19.46 -24.02
C ASN A 4 46.04 -19.60 -23.34
N PRO A 5 45.11 -20.44 -23.84
CA PRO A 5 43.78 -20.58 -23.24
C PRO A 5 43.79 -20.95 -21.73
N GLY A 6 44.80 -21.72 -21.30
CA GLY A 6 45.02 -22.04 -19.89
C GLY A 6 45.46 -20.85 -19.04
N GLU A 7 46.26 -19.93 -19.59
CA GLU A 7 46.69 -18.71 -18.91
C GLU A 7 45.53 -17.73 -18.75
N GLN A 8 44.69 -17.59 -19.77
CA GLN A 8 43.48 -16.76 -19.69
C GLN A 8 42.51 -17.27 -18.62
N THR A 9 42.32 -18.59 -18.55
CA THR A 9 41.45 -19.20 -17.54
C THR A 9 42.01 -18.99 -16.12
N GLY A 10 43.32 -19.11 -15.93
CA GLY A 10 43.97 -18.84 -14.65
C GLY A 10 43.83 -17.39 -14.19
N VAL A 11 43.92 -16.43 -15.11
CA VAL A 11 43.73 -15.00 -14.81
C VAL A 11 42.29 -14.71 -14.41
N ILE A 12 41.30 -15.30 -15.08
CA ILE A 12 39.88 -15.10 -14.76
C ILE A 12 39.56 -15.65 -13.37
N ILE A 13 40.01 -16.86 -13.06
CA ILE A 13 39.74 -17.51 -11.76
C ILE A 13 40.41 -16.73 -10.62
N SER A 14 41.67 -16.33 -10.79
CA SER A 14 42.38 -15.57 -9.75
C SER A 14 41.75 -14.20 -9.51
N THR A 15 41.32 -13.49 -10.56
CA THR A 15 40.61 -12.20 -10.42
C THR A 15 39.27 -12.36 -9.70
N ALA A 16 38.51 -13.41 -10.02
CA ALA A 16 37.22 -13.69 -9.37
C ALA A 16 37.39 -13.99 -7.87
N VAL A 17 38.40 -14.77 -7.50
CA VAL A 17 38.70 -15.07 -6.08
C VAL A 17 39.10 -13.82 -5.32
N VAL A 18 39.98 -12.99 -5.90
CA VAL A 18 40.40 -11.73 -5.26
C VAL A 18 39.23 -10.77 -5.08
N ALA A 19 38.37 -10.61 -6.10
CA ALA A 19 37.18 -9.76 -6.03
C ALA A 19 36.19 -10.25 -4.97
N LEU A 20 35.99 -11.56 -4.84
CA LEU A 20 35.11 -12.14 -3.83
C LEU A 20 35.63 -11.88 -2.41
N LEU A 21 36.92 -12.13 -2.18
CA LEU A 21 37.53 -11.96 -0.86
C LEU A 21 37.56 -10.49 -0.42
N THR A 22 37.89 -9.58 -1.34
CA THR A 22 37.87 -8.14 -1.06
C THR A 22 36.45 -7.63 -0.83
N GLY A 23 35.47 -8.05 -1.63
CA GLY A 23 34.07 -7.70 -1.43
C GLY A 23 33.50 -8.22 -0.10
N TYR A 24 33.84 -9.46 0.29
CA TYR A 24 33.41 -10.03 1.55
C TYR A 24 34.04 -9.32 2.76
N ALA A 25 35.33 -9.02 2.71
CA ALA A 25 36.00 -8.25 3.76
C ALA A 25 35.42 -6.84 3.89
N PHE A 26 35.14 -6.17 2.77
CA PHE A 26 34.51 -4.86 2.75
C PHE A 26 33.10 -4.90 3.35
N GLY A 27 32.30 -5.91 3.02
CA GLY A 27 30.96 -6.12 3.60
C GLY A 27 30.99 -6.35 5.12
N ILE A 28 31.96 -7.10 5.63
CA ILE A 28 32.14 -7.24 7.08
C ILE A 28 32.54 -5.92 7.73
N TYR A 29 33.40 -5.14 7.07
CA TYR A 29 33.86 -3.84 7.56
C TYR A 29 32.73 -2.80 7.61
N THR A 30 31.82 -2.80 6.63
CA THR A 30 30.60 -1.98 6.64
C THR A 30 29.64 -2.38 7.75
N ILE A 31 29.38 -3.68 7.94
CA ILE A 31 28.42 -4.17 8.94
C ILE A 31 28.90 -3.87 10.37
N ARG A 32 30.22 -3.94 10.61
CA ARG A 32 30.81 -3.56 11.92
C ARG A 32 30.90 -2.05 12.15
N GLY A 33 30.41 -1.23 11.22
CA GLY A 33 30.23 0.20 11.41
C GLY A 33 31.51 1.04 11.27
N TYR A 34 32.62 0.45 10.80
CA TYR A 34 33.89 1.16 10.66
C TYR A 34 33.91 2.20 9.53
N LEU A 35 32.91 2.20 8.65
CA LEU A 35 32.73 3.19 7.58
C LEU A 35 31.92 4.42 7.99
N ILE A 36 31.28 4.40 9.16
CA ILE A 36 30.52 5.54 9.67
C ILE A 36 31.47 6.36 10.55
N PRO A 37 31.77 7.62 10.19
CA PRO A 37 32.63 8.47 11.01
C PRO A 37 32.04 8.64 12.44
N PRO A 38 32.88 8.67 13.49
CA PRO A 38 32.42 8.78 14.88
C PRO A 38 31.47 9.94 15.15
N SER A 39 31.57 11.03 14.37
CA SER A 39 30.70 12.21 14.46
C SER A 39 29.23 11.94 14.11
N LEU A 40 28.92 10.90 13.31
CA LEU A 40 27.54 10.55 12.96
C LEU A 40 26.89 9.60 13.97
N PHE A 41 27.66 9.00 14.89
CA PHE A 41 27.10 8.21 15.99
C PHE A 41 26.35 9.08 16.99
N GLU A 42 26.85 10.28 17.25
CA GLU A 42 26.17 11.26 18.11
C GLU A 42 24.87 11.75 17.47
N GLU A 43 24.86 11.96 16.15
CA GLU A 43 23.67 12.36 15.41
C GLU A 43 22.58 11.28 15.42
N ARG A 44 22.97 10.01 15.25
CA ARG A 44 22.06 8.87 15.39
C ARG A 44 21.53 8.73 16.82
N ARG A 45 22.37 8.89 17.84
CA ARG A 45 21.94 8.86 19.25
C ARG A 45 20.97 9.99 19.58
N ARG A 46 21.23 11.19 19.06
CA ARG A 46 20.37 12.36 19.24
C ARG A 46 19.00 12.16 18.61
N ASN A 47 18.92 11.60 17.40
CA ASN A 47 17.63 11.26 16.78
C ASN A 47 16.87 10.15 17.54
N ILE A 48 17.55 9.23 18.21
CA ILE A 48 16.89 8.20 19.04
C ILE A 48 16.36 8.79 20.35
N HIS A 49 16.95 9.88 20.84
CA HIS A 49 16.59 10.52 22.11
C HIS A 49 15.97 11.92 21.90
N ASP A 50 15.32 12.16 20.75
CA ASP A 50 14.64 13.43 20.49
C ASP A 50 13.33 13.50 21.30
N PRO A 51 13.23 14.38 22.32
CA PRO A 51 12.06 14.48 23.18
C PRO A 51 10.82 15.03 22.46
N VAL A 52 10.95 15.55 21.23
CA VAL A 52 9.82 16.09 20.46
C VAL A 52 8.98 14.97 19.81
N GLU A 53 9.54 13.77 19.62
CA GLU A 53 8.76 12.57 19.22
C GLU A 53 8.23 11.76 20.41
N SER A 54 8.71 12.01 21.64
CA SER A 54 8.36 11.19 22.81
C SER A 54 7.15 11.69 23.62
N ASP A 55 6.29 12.54 23.04
CA ASP A 55 4.98 12.88 23.62
C ASP A 55 3.92 11.78 23.35
N GLU A 56 4.34 10.57 22.97
CA GLU A 56 3.53 9.36 23.10
C GLU A 56 3.52 9.01 24.61
N SER A 57 2.45 9.42 25.31
CA SER A 57 2.22 9.07 26.71
C SER A 57 2.44 7.57 26.93
N ASP A 58 3.37 7.22 27.81
CA ASP A 58 3.58 5.86 28.31
C ASP A 58 2.24 5.30 28.78
N ILE A 59 1.73 4.29 28.07
CA ILE A 59 0.57 3.52 28.49
C ILE A 59 1.08 2.58 29.59
N ASP A 60 0.56 2.74 30.80
CA ASP A 60 0.90 1.90 31.96
C ASP A 60 0.82 0.41 31.60
N GLU A 61 1.99 -0.25 31.52
CA GLU A 61 2.16 -1.63 31.06
C GLU A 61 1.55 -2.71 31.98
N ASP A 62 0.91 -2.33 33.09
CA ASP A 62 0.38 -3.29 34.08
C ASP A 62 -1.15 -3.53 33.98
N ASP A 63 -1.86 -2.86 33.06
CA ASP A 63 -3.34 -2.99 32.95
C ASP A 63 -3.86 -3.44 31.57
N THR A 64 -2.99 -3.86 30.65
CA THR A 64 -3.44 -4.53 29.42
C THR A 64 -2.75 -5.87 29.22
N VAL A 65 -3.46 -6.94 29.59
CA VAL A 65 -3.20 -8.29 29.08
C VAL A 65 -3.09 -8.21 27.55
N LEU A 66 -1.86 -8.35 27.05
CA LEU A 66 -1.53 -8.38 25.62
C LEU A 66 -2.07 -9.67 24.98
N ASP A 67 -3.38 -9.72 24.76
CA ASP A 67 -4.09 -10.85 24.11
C ASP A 67 -4.22 -10.64 22.58
N HIS A 68 -3.39 -9.76 22.01
CA HIS A 68 -3.58 -9.21 20.67
C HIS A 68 -2.51 -9.55 19.63
N ALA A 69 -1.58 -10.48 19.91
CA ALA A 69 -0.76 -11.04 18.84
C ALA A 69 -1.59 -12.06 18.02
N PRO A 70 -1.98 -11.79 16.76
CA PRO A 70 -2.70 -12.79 15.96
C PRO A 70 -1.74 -13.94 15.64
N ASN A 71 -2.22 -15.19 15.66
CA ASN A 71 -1.45 -16.29 15.07
C ASN A 71 -1.23 -15.99 13.58
N TRP A 72 0.01 -16.09 13.10
CA TRP A 72 0.37 -15.85 11.69
C TRP A 72 0.15 -17.09 10.81
N ALA A 73 -0.52 -18.11 11.35
CA ALA A 73 -0.64 -19.46 10.79
C ALA A 73 -1.96 -19.71 10.05
N ASN A 74 -2.84 -18.71 9.93
CA ASN A 74 -4.14 -18.91 9.29
C ASN A 74 -4.07 -18.63 7.78
N GLY A 75 -4.08 -19.71 6.99
CA GLY A 75 -3.98 -19.73 5.53
C GLY A 75 -5.19 -19.14 4.78
N ALA A 76 -5.31 -19.52 3.49
CA ALA A 76 -6.20 -18.95 2.48
C ALA A 76 -7.70 -18.80 2.84
N ASP A 77 -8.16 -19.43 3.93
CA ASP A 77 -9.52 -19.28 4.45
C ASP A 77 -9.76 -17.93 5.17
N ALA A 78 -8.70 -17.26 5.64
CA ALA A 78 -8.81 -15.91 6.21
C ALA A 78 -9.20 -14.87 5.13
N ASP A 79 -8.71 -15.02 3.90
CA ASP A 79 -9.06 -14.17 2.75
C ASP A 79 -10.54 -14.34 2.34
N LYS A 80 -11.11 -15.53 2.55
CA LYS A 80 -12.54 -15.81 2.28
C LYS A 80 -13.46 -15.12 3.28
N ARG A 81 -13.06 -15.07 4.56
CA ARG A 81 -13.81 -14.35 5.62
C ARG A 81 -13.80 -12.84 5.44
N GLN A 82 -12.81 -12.30 4.71
CA GLN A 82 -12.68 -10.87 4.41
C GLN A 82 -13.49 -10.41 3.18
N GLY A 83 -14.39 -11.24 2.62
CA GLY A 83 -15.30 -10.80 1.55
C GLY A 83 -14.64 -10.49 0.19
N LEU A 84 -13.40 -10.94 -0.04
CA LEU A 84 -12.61 -10.70 -1.27
C LEU A 84 -13.18 -11.33 -2.56
N LYS A 85 -14.39 -11.91 -2.54
CA LYS A 85 -15.04 -12.53 -3.70
C LYS A 85 -16.55 -12.28 -3.72
N ASN A 86 -16.95 -11.07 -4.12
CA ASN A 86 -18.22 -10.86 -4.81
C ASN A 86 -17.95 -10.04 -6.07
N VAL A 87 -17.63 -10.74 -7.16
CA VAL A 87 -17.47 -10.13 -8.48
C VAL A 87 -18.82 -10.21 -9.19
N GLU A 88 -19.63 -9.16 -9.03
CA GLU A 88 -20.77 -8.94 -9.92
C GLU A 88 -20.21 -8.64 -11.32
N LYS A 89 -20.63 -9.41 -12.33
CA LYS A 89 -20.28 -9.15 -13.74
C LYS A 89 -21.04 -7.91 -14.22
N GLU A 90 -20.42 -6.75 -14.12
CA GLU A 90 -20.93 -5.50 -14.71
C GLU A 90 -20.35 -5.26 -16.11
N LYS A 91 -21.13 -4.55 -16.94
CA LYS A 91 -20.89 -4.24 -18.36
C LYS A 91 -19.50 -3.62 -18.60
N GLU A 92 -18.90 -3.92 -19.76
CA GLU A 92 -17.61 -3.38 -20.15
C GLU A 92 -17.59 -1.84 -20.08
N PRO A 93 -16.64 -1.25 -19.31
CA PRO A 93 -16.49 0.19 -19.24
C PRO A 93 -16.11 0.79 -20.58
N VAL A 94 -16.79 1.86 -20.98
CA VAL A 94 -16.32 2.77 -22.04
C VAL A 94 -15.27 3.72 -21.45
N LEU A 95 -14.19 3.17 -20.88
CA LEU A 95 -13.06 3.97 -20.40
C LEU A 95 -12.20 4.36 -21.60
N LYS A 96 -12.42 5.58 -22.11
CA LYS A 96 -11.52 6.18 -23.10
C LYS A 96 -10.26 6.67 -22.39
N ASP A 97 -9.13 6.07 -22.75
CA ASP A 97 -7.82 6.47 -22.27
C ASP A 97 -7.37 7.76 -22.96
N ASN A 98 -7.52 8.90 -22.30
CA ASN A 98 -7.17 10.23 -22.83
C ASN A 98 -5.76 10.69 -22.41
N GLY A 99 -4.92 9.84 -21.82
CA GLY A 99 -3.58 10.26 -21.37
C GLY A 99 -3.53 11.05 -20.06
N GLU A 100 -4.69 11.39 -19.47
CA GLU A 100 -4.80 12.16 -18.23
C GLU A 100 -4.14 11.46 -17.03
N GLU A 101 -3.76 12.25 -16.03
CA GLU A 101 -3.36 11.80 -14.70
C GLU A 101 -4.44 10.90 -14.07
N CYS A 102 -3.99 9.80 -13.46
CA CYS A 102 -4.88 8.89 -12.74
C CYS A 102 -4.74 9.09 -11.24
N LYS A 103 -5.84 8.93 -10.51
CA LYS A 103 -5.87 8.99 -9.05
C LYS A 103 -6.79 7.93 -8.46
N LEU A 104 -6.52 7.57 -7.21
CA LEU A 104 -7.38 6.75 -6.36
C LEU A 104 -7.93 7.64 -5.24
N VAL A 105 -9.24 7.64 -5.05
CA VAL A 105 -9.88 8.36 -3.94
C VAL A 105 -10.37 7.35 -2.90
N LEU A 106 -10.04 7.61 -1.64
CA LEU A 106 -10.38 6.79 -0.49
C LEU A 106 -11.47 7.53 0.30
N VAL A 107 -12.71 7.07 0.17
CA VAL A 107 -13.88 7.66 0.79
C VAL A 107 -14.10 7.00 2.14
N VAL A 108 -13.84 7.74 3.23
CA VAL A 108 -13.86 7.24 4.60
C VAL A 108 -15.14 7.66 5.30
N ARG A 109 -15.78 6.72 6.00
CA ARG A 109 -16.91 7.01 6.89
C ARG A 109 -16.43 7.58 8.22
N THR A 110 -16.73 8.86 8.45
CA THR A 110 -16.37 9.54 9.70
C THR A 110 -17.41 9.37 10.80
N ASP A 111 -18.64 8.97 10.46
CA ASP A 111 -19.72 8.67 11.42
C ASP A 111 -19.38 7.50 12.35
N LEU A 112 -18.43 6.65 11.95
CA LEU A 112 -17.98 5.48 12.69
C LEU A 112 -16.98 5.77 13.82
N GLY A 113 -16.50 7.01 13.95
CA GLY A 113 -15.55 7.38 15.03
C GLY A 113 -14.22 6.61 14.99
N MET A 114 -13.77 6.16 13.82
CA MET A 114 -12.52 5.40 13.68
C MET A 114 -11.31 6.22 14.16
N THR A 115 -10.40 5.57 14.90
CA THR A 115 -9.10 6.17 15.24
C THR A 115 -8.23 6.33 13.99
N LYS A 116 -7.24 7.25 14.05
CA LYS A 116 -6.33 7.54 12.92
C LYS A 116 -5.63 6.29 12.39
N GLY A 117 -5.11 5.44 13.28
CA GLY A 117 -4.46 4.18 12.90
C GLY A 117 -5.41 3.22 12.17
N LYS A 118 -6.66 3.11 12.64
CA LYS A 118 -7.67 2.28 11.98
C LYS A 118 -8.04 2.82 10.61
N ILE A 119 -8.23 4.13 10.47
CA ILE A 119 -8.48 4.78 9.17
C ILE A 119 -7.35 4.43 8.18
N ALA A 120 -6.09 4.56 8.60
CA ALA A 120 -4.93 4.27 7.75
C ALA A 120 -4.90 2.80 7.28
N ALA A 121 -5.16 1.86 8.20
CA ALA A 121 -5.24 0.44 7.86
C ALA A 121 -6.37 0.15 6.86
N GLN A 122 -7.57 0.69 7.09
CA GLN A 122 -8.73 0.48 6.21
C GLN A 122 -8.53 1.12 4.82
N CYS A 123 -7.92 2.30 4.76
CA CYS A 123 -7.48 2.95 3.53
C CYS A 123 -6.47 2.10 2.73
N SER A 124 -5.54 1.45 3.43
CA SER A 124 -4.56 0.55 2.83
C SER A 124 -5.23 -0.70 2.25
N HIS A 125 -6.20 -1.27 2.96
CA HIS A 125 -7.03 -2.37 2.45
C HIS A 125 -7.82 -1.98 1.20
N ALA A 126 -8.47 -0.81 1.20
CA ALA A 126 -9.23 -0.30 0.07
C ALA A 126 -8.35 -0.11 -1.17
N THR A 127 -7.15 0.43 -0.97
CA THR A 127 -6.14 0.59 -2.03
C THR A 127 -5.76 -0.76 -2.64
N LEU A 128 -5.43 -1.75 -1.80
CA LEU A 128 -5.02 -3.06 -2.28
C LEU A 128 -6.17 -3.80 -2.99
N ALA A 129 -7.41 -3.65 -2.51
CA ALA A 129 -8.59 -4.21 -3.15
C ALA A 129 -8.78 -3.65 -4.58
N CYS A 130 -8.72 -2.32 -4.72
CA CYS A 130 -8.81 -1.64 -6.02
C CYS A 130 -7.68 -2.06 -6.97
N TYR A 131 -6.44 -2.10 -6.46
CA TYR A 131 -5.29 -2.56 -7.22
C TYR A 131 -5.48 -4.00 -7.71
N LYS A 132 -5.86 -4.92 -6.82
CA LYS A 132 -6.09 -6.33 -7.18
C LYS A 132 -7.21 -6.47 -8.21
N ALA A 133 -8.29 -5.71 -8.10
CA ALA A 133 -9.38 -5.70 -9.06
C ALA A 133 -8.90 -5.31 -10.47
N LEU A 134 -8.09 -4.25 -10.59
CA LEU A 134 -7.52 -3.82 -11.87
C LEU A 134 -6.42 -4.75 -12.40
N SER A 135 -5.58 -5.30 -11.52
CA SER A 135 -4.43 -6.15 -11.91
C SER A 135 -4.85 -7.46 -12.59
N ARG A 136 -6.10 -7.90 -12.37
CA ARG A 136 -6.68 -9.09 -13.00
C ARG A 136 -7.16 -8.84 -14.43
N ALA A 137 -7.23 -7.57 -14.86
CA ALA A 137 -7.67 -7.24 -16.20
C ALA A 137 -6.66 -7.72 -17.26
N PRO A 138 -7.10 -8.08 -18.48
CA PRO A 138 -6.20 -8.50 -19.55
C PRO A 138 -5.15 -7.42 -19.84
N SER A 139 -3.92 -7.84 -20.18
CA SER A 139 -2.77 -6.93 -20.38
C SER A 139 -2.99 -5.86 -21.47
N ASN A 140 -3.87 -6.14 -22.44
CA ASN A 140 -4.20 -5.23 -23.53
C ASN A 140 -5.45 -4.37 -23.27
N SER A 141 -6.08 -4.50 -22.10
CA SER A 141 -7.28 -3.75 -21.76
C SER A 141 -6.97 -2.29 -21.39
N PRO A 142 -7.92 -1.36 -21.58
CA PRO A 142 -7.81 0.02 -21.09
C PRO A 142 -7.51 0.08 -19.57
N LEU A 143 -8.07 -0.83 -18.79
CA LEU A 143 -7.86 -0.94 -17.34
C LEU A 143 -6.39 -1.21 -16.99
N SER A 144 -5.71 -2.09 -17.74
CA SER A 144 -4.29 -2.36 -17.54
C SER A 144 -3.42 -1.13 -17.83
N LYS A 145 -3.79 -0.34 -18.85
CA LYS A 145 -3.09 0.92 -19.18
C LYS A 145 -3.26 1.98 -18.09
N ILE A 146 -4.48 2.12 -17.57
CA ILE A 146 -4.80 3.02 -16.45
C ILE A 146 -3.99 2.64 -15.22
N LEU A 147 -3.96 1.36 -14.85
CA LEU A 147 -3.20 0.88 -13.70
C LEU A 147 -1.69 1.19 -13.85
N LYS A 148 -1.09 0.81 -14.98
CA LYS A 148 0.33 1.09 -15.27
C LYS A 148 0.66 2.57 -15.26
N ARG A 149 -0.27 3.42 -15.73
CA ARG A 149 -0.09 4.88 -15.68
C ARG A 149 -0.10 5.38 -14.25
N TRP A 150 -1.08 4.97 -13.45
CA TRP A 150 -1.15 5.34 -12.04
C TRP A 150 0.13 4.92 -11.29
N GLU A 151 0.65 3.72 -11.55
CA GLU A 151 1.94 3.26 -11.01
C GLU A 151 3.11 4.15 -11.41
N ARG A 152 3.20 4.52 -12.69
CA ARG A 152 4.27 5.39 -13.20
C ARG A 152 4.18 6.83 -12.71
N LEU A 153 2.99 7.32 -12.39
CA LEU A 153 2.73 8.71 -11.98
C LEU A 153 2.63 8.85 -10.45
N GLY A 154 3.33 8.00 -9.70
CA GLY A 154 3.46 8.14 -8.23
C GLY A 154 2.27 7.66 -7.42
N GLN A 155 1.31 6.96 -8.05
CA GLN A 155 0.21 6.29 -7.37
C GLN A 155 -0.61 7.21 -6.45
N ALA A 156 -1.01 8.37 -6.97
CA ALA A 156 -1.75 9.40 -6.22
C ALA A 156 -2.98 8.82 -5.50
N LYS A 157 -3.08 9.09 -4.20
CA LYS A 157 -4.17 8.68 -3.30
C LYS A 157 -4.70 9.91 -2.56
N ILE A 158 -6.00 10.10 -2.53
CA ILE A 158 -6.64 11.24 -1.86
C ILE A 158 -7.69 10.70 -0.89
N ALA A 159 -7.59 11.07 0.38
CA ALA A 159 -8.58 10.71 1.40
C ALA A 159 -9.67 11.79 1.49
N VAL A 160 -10.92 11.37 1.41
CA VAL A 160 -12.12 12.22 1.53
C VAL A 160 -13.09 11.58 2.53
N GLN A 161 -14.05 12.36 3.01
CA GLN A 161 -14.99 11.93 4.04
C GLN A 161 -16.45 11.92 3.57
N VAL A 162 -17.21 10.98 4.12
CA VAL A 162 -18.67 10.88 4.05
C VAL A 162 -19.24 10.59 5.45
N LYS A 163 -20.51 10.93 5.66
CA LYS A 163 -21.16 10.81 6.98
C LYS A 163 -22.15 9.66 7.10
N SER A 164 -22.32 8.85 6.04
CA SER A 164 -23.26 7.74 6.08
C SER A 164 -22.85 6.60 5.15
N GLN A 165 -23.37 5.40 5.46
CA GLN A 165 -23.23 4.22 4.60
C GLN A 165 -23.96 4.38 3.27
N ASP A 166 -25.14 5.01 3.29
CA ASP A 166 -25.97 5.16 2.09
C ASP A 166 -25.31 6.07 1.05
N GLU A 167 -24.72 7.19 1.50
CA GLU A 167 -23.92 8.08 0.66
C GLU A 167 -22.73 7.32 0.03
N MET A 168 -22.01 6.51 0.82
CA MET A 168 -20.93 5.67 0.31
C MET A 168 -21.41 4.69 -0.76
N LEU A 169 -22.53 4.01 -0.53
CA LEU A 169 -23.09 3.05 -1.48
C LEU A 169 -23.60 3.71 -2.76
N GLU A 170 -24.10 4.93 -2.67
CA GLU A 170 -24.51 5.73 -3.81
C GLU A 170 -23.31 6.15 -4.67
N LEU A 171 -22.22 6.58 -4.04
CA LEU A 171 -20.95 6.85 -4.72
C LEU A 171 -20.40 5.60 -5.42
N ARG A 172 -20.48 4.43 -4.76
CA ARG A 172 -20.07 3.15 -5.35
C ARG A 172 -20.88 2.81 -6.61
N ARG A 173 -22.21 2.93 -6.53
CA ARG A 173 -23.11 2.71 -7.67
C ARG A 173 -22.79 3.67 -8.82
N LYS A 174 -22.57 4.95 -8.51
CA LYS A 174 -22.19 5.97 -9.48
C LYS A 174 -20.86 5.65 -10.17
N ALA A 175 -19.82 5.33 -9.39
CA ALA A 175 -18.50 4.95 -9.93
C ALA A 175 -18.59 3.75 -10.88
N ARG A 176 -19.29 2.69 -10.45
CA ARG A 176 -19.52 1.48 -11.25
C ARG A 176 -20.30 1.75 -12.53
N SER A 177 -21.30 2.64 -12.49
CA SER A 177 -22.04 3.05 -13.70
C SER A 177 -21.17 3.76 -14.74
N LEU A 178 -20.09 4.41 -14.30
CA LEU A 178 -19.05 5.00 -15.16
C LEU A 178 -17.95 4.01 -15.53
N GLY A 179 -18.06 2.76 -15.05
CA GLY A 179 -17.08 1.69 -15.25
C GLY A 179 -15.76 1.89 -14.50
N ILE A 180 -15.78 2.69 -13.44
CA ILE A 180 -14.64 2.90 -12.53
C ILE A 180 -14.63 1.80 -11.48
N THR A 181 -13.46 1.23 -11.19
CA THR A 181 -13.28 0.29 -10.08
C THR A 181 -13.69 0.94 -8.75
N ALA A 182 -14.58 0.28 -8.02
CA ALA A 182 -15.13 0.78 -6.76
C ALA A 182 -15.28 -0.37 -5.75
N GLU A 183 -14.36 -0.44 -4.80
CA GLU A 183 -14.25 -1.52 -3.81
C GLU A 183 -14.51 -1.02 -2.39
N VAL A 184 -15.40 -1.70 -1.67
CA VAL A 184 -15.76 -1.35 -0.28
C VAL A 184 -15.07 -2.31 0.67
N ILE A 185 -14.47 -1.77 1.72
CA ILE A 185 -13.91 -2.53 2.82
C ILE A 185 -14.92 -2.61 3.96
N GLN A 186 -15.00 -3.79 4.55
CA GLN A 186 -15.80 -4.07 5.73
C GLN A 186 -14.87 -4.36 6.90
N ASP A 187 -15.21 -3.85 8.07
CA ASP A 187 -14.50 -4.20 9.28
C ASP A 187 -14.85 -5.63 9.71
N ALA A 188 -13.83 -6.43 10.04
CA ALA A 188 -14.00 -7.82 10.44
C ALA A 188 -14.52 -7.98 11.88
N GLY A 189 -14.89 -6.88 12.55
CA GLY A 189 -15.44 -6.90 13.90
C GLY A 189 -14.42 -7.20 15.01
N ARG A 190 -13.14 -6.92 14.77
CA ARG A 190 -12.06 -7.10 15.77
C ARG A 190 -11.80 -5.84 16.59
N THR A 191 -12.69 -4.87 16.53
CA THR A 191 -12.55 -3.55 17.16
C THR A 191 -13.93 -3.02 17.57
N GLN A 192 -13.99 -1.81 18.13
CA GLN A 192 -15.19 -1.14 18.67
C GLN A 192 -16.32 -0.85 17.65
N ILE A 193 -16.15 -1.21 16.37
CA ILE A 193 -17.18 -1.03 15.33
C ILE A 193 -17.91 -2.36 15.12
N GLU A 194 -19.23 -2.29 14.91
CA GLU A 194 -20.04 -3.47 14.59
C GLU A 194 -19.46 -4.26 13.42
N ALA A 195 -19.34 -5.57 13.60
CA ALA A 195 -18.81 -6.47 12.58
C ALA A 195 -19.60 -6.36 11.28
N GLY A 196 -18.90 -6.26 10.14
CA GLY A 196 -19.52 -6.11 8.82
C GLY A 196 -19.84 -4.66 8.43
N SER A 197 -19.59 -3.69 9.30
CA SER A 197 -19.70 -2.26 8.95
C SER A 197 -18.79 -1.91 7.78
N MET A 198 -19.36 -1.25 6.76
CA MET A 198 -18.58 -0.71 5.64
C MET A 198 -17.80 0.51 6.11
N THR A 199 -16.49 0.50 6.00
CA THR A 199 -15.59 1.53 6.58
C THR A 199 -15.07 2.50 5.53
N VAL A 200 -14.51 1.99 4.45
CA VAL A 200 -13.83 2.76 3.41
C VAL A 200 -14.20 2.24 2.03
N LEU A 201 -14.53 3.16 1.11
CA LEU A 201 -14.72 2.88 -0.30
C LEU A 201 -13.50 3.42 -1.08
N GLY A 202 -12.82 2.56 -1.82
CA GLY A 202 -11.84 2.97 -2.82
C GLY A 202 -12.53 3.23 -4.17
N VAL A 203 -12.23 4.36 -4.80
CA VAL A 203 -12.74 4.76 -6.13
C VAL A 203 -11.56 5.04 -7.07
N GLY A 204 -11.41 4.21 -8.10
CA GLY A 204 -10.26 4.20 -9.01
C GLY A 204 -9.27 3.07 -8.65
N PRO A 205 -7.99 3.17 -9.05
CA PRO A 205 -7.39 4.20 -9.90
C PRO A 205 -8.10 4.42 -11.23
N ALA A 206 -8.36 5.67 -11.60
CA ALA A 206 -8.97 6.05 -12.87
C ALA A 206 -8.57 7.49 -13.28
N PRO A 207 -8.80 7.90 -14.55
CA PRO A 207 -8.57 9.28 -14.98
C PRO A 207 -9.22 10.29 -14.05
N ARG A 208 -8.48 11.36 -13.73
CA ARG A 208 -8.90 12.38 -12.76
C ARG A 208 -10.29 12.93 -13.07
N SER A 209 -10.58 13.27 -14.33
CA SER A 209 -11.88 13.83 -14.73
C SER A 209 -13.06 12.89 -14.46
N LEU A 210 -12.85 11.57 -14.55
CA LEU A 210 -13.87 10.56 -14.28
C LEU A 210 -14.08 10.36 -12.77
N VAL A 211 -12.98 10.34 -12.01
CA VAL A 211 -13.05 10.23 -10.55
C VAL A 211 -13.73 11.47 -9.95
N ASP A 212 -13.44 12.67 -10.46
CA ASP A 212 -14.01 13.93 -9.97
C ASP A 212 -15.53 14.04 -10.22
N GLN A 213 -16.07 13.37 -11.24
CA GLN A 213 -17.53 13.26 -11.40
C GLN A 213 -18.20 12.50 -10.26
N VAL A 214 -17.47 11.60 -9.59
CA VAL A 214 -17.98 10.83 -8.45
C VAL A 214 -17.71 11.56 -7.15
N THR A 215 -16.47 11.95 -6.89
CA THR A 215 -15.99 12.37 -5.56
C THR A 215 -15.59 13.84 -5.45
N GLY A 216 -15.68 14.63 -6.52
CA GLY A 216 -15.16 16.00 -6.55
C GLY A 216 -15.85 17.00 -5.61
N GLY A 217 -17.08 16.70 -5.17
CA GLY A 217 -17.81 17.52 -4.19
C GLY A 217 -17.56 17.14 -2.73
N LEU A 218 -16.79 16.08 -2.47
CA LEU A 218 -16.55 15.59 -1.11
C LEU A 218 -15.45 16.40 -0.42
N LYS A 219 -15.56 16.51 0.90
CA LYS A 219 -14.54 17.17 1.73
C LYS A 219 -13.34 16.25 1.92
N LEU A 220 -12.15 16.82 2.04
CA LEU A 220 -10.97 16.10 2.50
C LEU A 220 -11.21 15.57 3.92
N LEU A 221 -10.61 14.41 4.22
CA LEU A 221 -10.70 13.74 5.53
C LEU A 221 -9.96 14.51 6.62
#